data_AF-W9YSP6-F1
#
_entry.id   AF-W9YSP6-F1
#
_cell.length_a   1.000
_cell.length_b   1.000
_cell.length_c   1.000
_cell.angle_alpha   90.00
_cell.angle_beta   90.00
_cell.angle_gamma   90.00
#
_symmetry.space_group_name_H-M   'P 1'
#
loop_
_entity.id
_entity.type
_entity.pdbx_description
1 polymer ?
#
loop_
_entity_poly.entity_id
_entity_poly.type
_entity_poly.pdbx_seq_one_letter_code
_entity_poly.pdbx_strand_id
1 'polypeptide(L)'
;MAKSSAAQLVDGRQQRPSFSQDHHTLSYVQYHDDEQELHWAEPVEQHPSRHYNPHPHGRREPRPRPQHVATIKRRPVNPIISTKPPPPDIDENPLLSPIIPSPLRIRRPKDPRALQMSPTPARSVRLLVASIGNPPPYHTTRHSAGHILLKSLATRLNLPPPSVSKALGSGSSSFGADVGRPEYTLWQSSSMMNVSGTGTLKAWKLFNDLQRSSSSDIVTALVVLHDELESSTGTIKLRRGESSPRGHNGIKSIQQSLRSGGQLGSLGDCLIKIGIGISRPSSRDSHDVSAWVLGQLTHVERSKIEAATESLVAVLESEIGRLERC
;
A
#
# COMPACT_ATOMS: atom_id res chain seq x y z
N MET A 1 51.42 55.68 46.76
CA MET A 1 50.35 55.49 45.75
C MET A 1 50.80 54.40 44.79
N ALA A 2 50.00 53.32 44.64
CA ALA A 2 49.91 52.36 43.51
C ALA A 2 51.23 51.71 42.98
N LYS A 3 51.32 50.42 42.61
CA LYS A 3 50.41 49.30 42.33
C LYS A 3 51.28 48.05 42.05
N SER A 4 50.64 46.87 42.04
CA SER A 4 51.05 45.59 41.40
C SER A 4 52.21 44.81 42.03
N SER A 5 52.29 43.49 41.96
CA SER A 5 51.39 42.38 41.61
C SER A 5 52.18 41.08 41.85
N ALA A 6 51.46 40.00 42.19
CA ALA A 6 51.81 38.57 42.04
C ALA A 6 52.96 37.96 42.87
N ALA A 7 52.60 36.98 43.70
CA ALA A 7 53.34 35.72 43.85
C ALA A 7 52.45 34.64 44.50
N GLN A 8 52.56 33.42 43.98
CA GLN A 8 51.97 32.17 44.45
C GLN A 8 52.71 31.58 45.67
N LEU A 9 52.10 30.49 46.20
CA LEU A 9 52.56 29.49 47.20
C LEU A 9 52.13 29.86 48.63
N VAL A 10 51.46 28.99 49.41
CA VAL A 10 51.85 27.63 49.83
C VAL A 10 50.63 26.86 50.37
N ASP A 11 50.52 25.59 49.97
CA ASP A 11 50.19 24.34 50.69
C ASP A 11 49.09 24.25 51.79
N GLY A 12 48.38 23.11 51.81
CA GLY A 12 47.65 22.68 53.01
C GLY A 12 46.36 21.85 52.84
N ARG A 13 46.52 20.57 52.42
CA ARG A 13 45.72 19.37 52.80
C ARG A 13 44.18 19.47 52.96
N GLN A 14 43.46 18.59 52.24
CA GLN A 14 42.67 17.51 52.86
C GLN A 14 42.14 16.47 51.84
N GLN A 15 42.58 15.22 52.06
CA GLN A 15 41.97 13.89 51.88
C GLN A 15 40.97 13.61 50.73
N ARG A 16 41.35 12.62 49.90
CA ARG A 16 40.52 11.90 48.92
C ARG A 16 39.77 10.73 49.59
N PRO A 17 38.61 10.32 49.04
CA PRO A 17 38.25 8.92 48.94
C PRO A 17 38.36 8.42 47.50
N SER A 18 38.92 7.22 47.37
CA SER A 18 39.10 6.40 46.17
C SER A 18 37.78 5.79 45.70
N PHE A 19 37.46 5.89 44.41
CA PHE A 19 36.44 5.08 43.74
C PHE A 19 37.13 4.07 42.81
N SER A 20 36.90 2.79 43.10
CA SER A 20 37.31 1.63 42.30
C SER A 20 36.30 1.41 41.16
N GLN A 21 36.82 1.15 39.96
CA GLN A 21 36.08 0.71 38.79
C GLN A 21 35.96 -0.82 38.80
N ASP A 22 34.74 -1.36 38.89
CA ASP A 22 34.50 -2.77 38.66
C ASP A 22 33.94 -3.02 37.25
N HIS A 23 34.74 -3.73 36.46
CA HIS A 23 34.35 -4.34 35.19
C HIS A 23 33.57 -5.63 35.47
N HIS A 24 32.30 -5.69 35.09
CA HIS A 24 31.55 -6.95 35.03
C HIS A 24 31.53 -7.51 33.61
N THR A 25 32.29 -8.57 33.40
CA THR A 25 32.21 -9.49 32.26
C THR A 25 31.02 -10.44 32.49
N LEU A 26 30.04 -10.44 31.59
CA LEU A 26 28.92 -11.40 31.62
C LEU A 26 29.27 -12.62 30.76
N SER A 27 29.53 -13.75 31.42
CA SER A 27 29.68 -15.07 30.81
C SER A 27 28.29 -15.66 30.50
N TYR A 28 28.07 -16.06 29.24
CA TYR A 28 26.85 -16.74 28.81
C TYR A 28 26.99 -18.24 29.08
N VAL A 29 26.21 -18.78 30.01
CA VAL A 29 26.06 -20.23 30.22
C VAL A 29 24.77 -20.66 29.51
N GLN A 30 24.94 -21.53 28.52
CA GLN A 30 23.90 -22.11 27.69
C GLN A 30 23.32 -23.32 28.42
N TYR A 31 22.07 -23.22 28.90
CA TYR A 31 21.31 -24.37 29.39
C TYR A 31 20.39 -24.86 28.27
N HIS A 32 20.65 -26.07 27.80
CA HIS A 32 19.66 -26.91 27.13
C HIS A 32 18.87 -27.63 28.21
N ASP A 33 17.55 -27.52 28.16
CA ASP A 33 16.64 -28.37 28.92
C ASP A 33 15.73 -29.06 27.90
N ASP A 34 15.93 -30.37 27.77
CA ASP A 34 15.11 -31.28 26.98
C ASP A 34 14.05 -31.86 27.91
N GLU A 35 12.80 -31.90 27.41
CA GLU A 35 11.61 -32.48 28.02
C GLU A 35 10.89 -31.61 29.07
N GLN A 36 9.84 -30.93 28.61
CA GLN A 36 8.65 -30.71 29.44
C GLN A 36 7.40 -30.58 28.57
N GLU A 37 6.59 -31.64 28.61
CA GLU A 37 5.22 -31.71 28.11
C GLU A 37 4.36 -30.61 28.76
N LEU A 38 3.90 -29.66 27.96
CA LEU A 38 2.96 -28.63 28.40
C LEU A 38 1.52 -29.11 28.23
N HIS A 39 0.98 -29.67 29.32
CA HIS A 39 -0.45 -29.85 29.54
C HIS A 39 -1.18 -28.49 29.52
N TRP A 40 -2.18 -28.35 28.64
CA TRP A 40 -3.06 -27.19 28.64
C TRP A 40 -4.17 -27.35 29.70
N ALA A 41 -4.33 -26.34 30.55
CA ALA A 41 -5.42 -26.25 31.51
C ALA A 41 -6.74 -25.90 30.80
N GLU A 42 -7.82 -26.63 31.10
CA GLU A 42 -9.16 -26.37 30.58
C GLU A 42 -9.78 -25.08 31.19
N PRO A 43 -10.67 -24.38 30.46
CA PRO A 43 -11.35 -23.20 30.98
C PRO A 43 -12.48 -23.59 31.96
N VAL A 44 -12.45 -22.98 33.14
CA VAL A 44 -13.53 -23.04 34.14
C VAL A 44 -14.68 -22.12 33.70
N GLU A 45 -15.83 -22.71 33.33
CA GLU A 45 -17.08 -21.98 33.13
C GLU A 45 -17.66 -21.51 34.48
N GLN A 46 -17.85 -20.20 34.63
CA GLN A 46 -18.57 -19.63 35.78
C GLN A 46 -20.05 -19.43 35.43
N HIS A 47 -20.91 -20.29 35.99
CA HIS A 47 -22.35 -20.10 36.04
C HIS A 47 -22.75 -19.04 37.10
N PRO A 48 -23.70 -18.15 36.80
CA PRO A 48 -24.53 -17.54 37.83
C PRO A 48 -25.89 -18.26 37.96
N SER A 49 -26.25 -18.50 39.22
CA SER A 49 -27.42 -19.23 39.70
C SER A 49 -28.76 -18.52 39.46
N ARG A 50 -29.78 -19.36 39.32
CA ARG A 50 -31.20 -19.09 39.00
C ARG A 50 -31.95 -18.26 40.05
N HIS A 51 -32.87 -17.42 39.58
CA HIS A 51 -34.15 -17.20 40.26
C HIS A 51 -35.31 -17.44 39.28
N TYR A 52 -36.23 -18.31 39.71
CA TYR A 52 -37.41 -18.78 39.00
C TYR A 52 -38.65 -18.26 39.74
N ASN A 53 -39.63 -17.73 39.02
CA ASN A 53 -41.02 -17.73 39.49
C ASN A 53 -41.99 -17.80 38.29
N PRO A 54 -43.11 -18.55 38.35
CA PRO A 54 -43.83 -19.04 37.17
C PRO A 54 -45.17 -18.33 36.84
N HIS A 55 -45.65 -18.65 35.62
CA HIS A 55 -47.02 -18.59 35.06
C HIS A 55 -47.48 -17.32 34.29
N PRO A 56 -48.48 -17.43 33.38
CA PRO A 56 -48.73 -18.49 32.39
C PRO A 56 -49.11 -17.97 30.96
N HIS A 57 -48.99 -18.88 29.99
CA HIS A 57 -49.69 -19.05 28.70
C HIS A 57 -50.20 -17.84 27.88
N GLY A 58 -49.65 -17.74 26.65
CA GLY A 58 -50.29 -17.06 25.52
C GLY A 58 -49.54 -17.31 24.20
N ARG A 59 -49.81 -18.44 23.53
CA ARG A 59 -49.36 -18.67 22.15
C ARG A 59 -50.05 -17.67 21.22
N ARG A 60 -49.28 -16.90 20.45
CA ARG A 60 -49.76 -16.19 19.25
C ARG A 60 -48.91 -16.59 18.05
N GLU A 61 -49.56 -17.21 17.08
CA GLU A 61 -49.01 -17.57 15.78
C GLU A 61 -48.60 -16.32 14.96
N PRO A 62 -47.57 -16.41 14.11
CA PRO A 62 -47.22 -15.33 13.21
C PRO A 62 -48.14 -15.30 11.99
N ARG A 63 -48.84 -14.18 11.78
CA ARG A 63 -49.59 -13.89 10.55
C ARG A 63 -48.64 -13.70 9.35
N PRO A 64 -49.00 -14.16 8.14
CA PRO A 64 -48.19 -13.95 6.95
C PRO A 64 -48.25 -12.49 6.48
N ARG A 65 -47.10 -11.97 6.02
CA ARG A 65 -46.99 -10.65 5.39
C ARG A 65 -47.60 -10.68 3.97
N PRO A 66 -48.32 -9.64 3.53
CA PRO A 66 -48.79 -9.56 2.14
C PRO A 66 -47.61 -9.30 1.19
N GLN A 67 -47.54 -10.10 0.13
CA GLN A 67 -46.64 -9.88 -1.01
C GLN A 67 -47.14 -8.67 -1.82
N HIS A 68 -46.43 -7.54 -1.76
CA HIS A 68 -46.62 -6.45 -2.71
C HIS A 68 -45.96 -6.83 -4.04
N VAL A 69 -46.77 -7.36 -4.96
CA VAL A 69 -46.40 -7.49 -6.38
C VAL A 69 -46.42 -6.09 -6.97
N ALA A 70 -45.24 -5.49 -7.15
CA ALA A 70 -45.10 -4.25 -7.92
C ALA A 70 -45.23 -4.58 -9.42
N THR A 71 -46.41 -4.28 -9.97
CA THR A 71 -46.71 -4.36 -11.40
C THR A 71 -45.86 -3.35 -12.17
N ILE A 72 -44.73 -3.79 -12.72
CA ILE A 72 -43.92 -2.99 -13.66
C ILE A 72 -44.69 -2.91 -14.99
N LYS A 73 -45.40 -1.80 -15.21
CA LYS A 73 -45.97 -1.44 -16.52
C LYS A 73 -44.82 -1.14 -17.49
N ARG A 74 -44.45 -2.11 -18.33
CA ARG A 74 -43.54 -1.93 -19.45
C ARG A 74 -44.22 -1.07 -20.51
N ARG A 75 -43.59 0.04 -20.91
CA ARG A 75 -44.01 0.84 -22.08
C ARG A 75 -43.68 0.07 -23.36
N PRO A 76 -44.58 0.03 -24.36
CA PRO A 76 -44.29 -0.61 -25.64
C PRO A 76 -43.25 0.19 -26.44
N VAL A 77 -42.26 -0.51 -26.97
CA VAL A 77 -41.24 0.02 -27.89
C VAL A 77 -41.72 -0.26 -29.31
N ASN A 78 -41.97 0.79 -30.09
CA ASN A 78 -42.30 0.67 -31.51
C ASN A 78 -41.01 0.49 -32.34
N PRO A 79 -40.95 -0.46 -33.29
CA PRO A 79 -39.83 -0.62 -34.19
C PRO A 79 -39.81 0.49 -35.26
N ILE A 80 -38.65 1.13 -35.45
CA ILE A 80 -38.39 2.06 -36.55
C ILE A 80 -38.12 1.24 -37.81
N ILE A 81 -39.07 1.22 -38.72
CA ILE A 81 -38.93 0.67 -40.08
C ILE A 81 -38.31 1.77 -40.96
N SER A 82 -37.14 1.49 -41.53
CA SER A 82 -36.46 2.35 -42.50
C SER A 82 -36.91 1.96 -43.91
N THR A 83 -37.54 2.88 -44.64
CA THR A 83 -37.90 2.73 -46.05
C THR A 83 -37.15 3.75 -46.89
N LYS A 84 -36.21 3.29 -47.72
CA LYS A 84 -35.78 4.04 -48.92
C LYS A 84 -35.35 3.08 -50.02
N PRO A 85 -35.90 3.18 -51.24
CA PRO A 85 -35.52 2.34 -52.39
C PRO A 85 -34.28 2.90 -53.13
N PRO A 86 -33.58 2.09 -53.94
CA PRO A 86 -32.38 2.50 -54.66
C PRO A 86 -32.71 3.19 -56.01
N PRO A 87 -31.89 4.14 -56.49
CA PRO A 87 -32.08 4.73 -57.82
C PRO A 87 -31.29 3.98 -58.92
N PRO A 88 -31.70 4.15 -60.21
CA PRO A 88 -31.23 3.38 -61.35
C PRO A 88 -30.02 4.00 -62.09
N ASP A 89 -29.39 3.15 -62.91
CA ASP A 89 -28.36 3.45 -63.91
C ASP A 89 -28.87 4.23 -65.14
N ILE A 90 -27.91 4.74 -65.91
CA ILE A 90 -27.89 5.10 -67.35
C ILE A 90 -27.74 6.62 -67.68
N ASP A 91 -26.48 7.01 -67.82
CA ASP A 91 -25.74 7.34 -69.06
C ASP A 91 -26.23 8.35 -70.13
N GLU A 92 -25.21 9.08 -70.62
CA GLU A 92 -25.00 9.76 -71.92
C GLU A 92 -25.56 11.18 -72.21
N ASN A 93 -24.69 12.18 -71.93
CA ASN A 93 -24.14 13.23 -72.83
C ASN A 93 -25.04 14.26 -73.57
N PRO A 94 -24.51 15.43 -74.07
CA PRO A 94 -23.37 16.25 -73.62
C PRO A 94 -23.60 17.80 -73.78
N LEU A 95 -22.57 18.56 -73.41
CA LEU A 95 -22.22 19.94 -73.83
C LEU A 95 -22.95 21.12 -73.16
N LEU A 96 -22.21 21.87 -72.32
CA LEU A 96 -21.91 23.29 -72.55
C LEU A 96 -20.92 23.85 -71.50
N SER A 97 -19.68 24.07 -71.96
CA SER A 97 -18.67 25.07 -71.53
C SER A 97 -17.97 24.98 -70.16
N PRO A 98 -16.67 25.35 -70.09
CA PRO A 98 -15.79 25.03 -68.97
C PRO A 98 -15.92 26.04 -67.83
N ILE A 99 -16.35 25.57 -66.66
CA ILE A 99 -16.07 26.28 -65.40
C ILE A 99 -14.64 25.90 -65.01
N ILE A 100 -13.72 26.84 -65.18
CA ILE A 100 -12.34 26.76 -64.69
C ILE A 100 -12.42 26.70 -63.15
N PRO A 101 -12.02 25.60 -62.48
CA PRO A 101 -11.87 25.64 -61.03
C PRO A 101 -10.61 26.45 -60.71
N SER A 102 -10.79 27.53 -59.96
CA SER A 102 -9.72 28.29 -59.33
C SER A 102 -8.71 27.33 -58.68
N PRO A 103 -7.39 27.50 -58.88
CA PRO A 103 -6.41 26.62 -58.28
C PRO A 103 -6.60 26.65 -56.78
N LEU A 104 -6.81 25.48 -56.19
CA LEU A 104 -6.87 25.28 -54.75
C LEU A 104 -5.67 26.00 -54.14
N ARG A 105 -5.95 27.12 -53.48
CA ARG A 105 -4.99 27.83 -52.66
C ARG A 105 -4.70 26.93 -51.47
N ILE A 106 -3.76 26.01 -51.65
CA ILE A 106 -3.09 25.31 -50.57
C ILE A 106 -2.58 26.42 -49.66
N ARG A 107 -3.29 26.63 -48.55
CA ARG A 107 -2.80 27.52 -47.50
C ARG A 107 -1.51 26.86 -47.01
N ARG A 108 -0.38 27.40 -47.45
CA ARG A 108 0.90 27.16 -46.77
C ARG A 108 0.65 27.39 -45.28
N PRO A 109 1.03 26.46 -44.40
CA PRO A 109 0.96 26.71 -42.97
C PRO A 109 1.74 28.00 -42.69
N LYS A 110 1.03 29.03 -42.27
CA LYS A 110 1.59 30.30 -41.84
C LYS A 110 2.03 30.11 -40.40
N ASP A 111 3.19 29.48 -40.25
CA ASP A 111 4.20 29.67 -39.19
C ASP A 111 5.01 28.38 -39.01
N PRO A 112 6.34 28.39 -39.21
CA PRO A 112 7.21 27.29 -38.79
C PRO A 112 7.39 27.23 -37.25
N ARG A 113 6.56 27.94 -36.48
CA ARG A 113 6.61 28.03 -35.01
C ARG A 113 5.51 27.24 -34.29
N ALA A 114 4.58 26.62 -35.00
CA ALA A 114 3.56 25.76 -34.41
C ALA A 114 3.96 24.29 -34.64
N LEU A 115 4.50 23.66 -33.59
CA LEU A 115 4.70 22.21 -33.33
C LEU A 115 6.01 21.91 -32.59
N GLN A 116 6.70 22.90 -32.02
CA GLN A 116 7.66 22.65 -30.96
C GLN A 116 6.97 22.80 -29.61
N MET A 117 6.10 21.83 -29.28
CA MET A 117 5.86 21.56 -27.86
C MET A 117 7.19 21.04 -27.33
N SER A 118 7.95 21.91 -26.68
CA SER A 118 9.09 21.47 -25.87
C SER A 118 8.59 20.34 -24.97
N PRO A 119 9.24 19.15 -24.95
CA PRO A 119 8.89 18.13 -23.98
C PRO A 119 8.93 18.78 -22.61
N THR A 120 7.81 18.78 -21.89
CA THR A 120 7.81 19.15 -20.48
C THR A 120 8.91 18.31 -19.83
N PRO A 121 9.87 18.91 -19.11
CA PRO A 121 10.94 18.12 -18.51
C PRO A 121 10.29 17.05 -17.63
N ALA A 122 10.57 15.78 -17.94
CA ALA A 122 10.04 14.66 -17.19
C ALA A 122 10.51 14.79 -15.74
N ARG A 123 9.56 14.91 -14.81
CA ARG A 123 9.86 15.02 -13.38
C ARG A 123 10.53 13.74 -12.90
N SER A 124 11.49 13.83 -12.00
CA SER A 124 12.09 12.62 -11.41
C SER A 124 11.12 12.00 -10.40
N VAL A 125 10.84 10.70 -10.51
CA VAL A 125 9.94 10.01 -9.57
C VAL A 125 10.72 9.24 -8.51
N ARG A 126 10.19 9.26 -7.28
CA ARG A 126 10.71 8.53 -6.13
C ARG A 126 9.57 7.80 -5.44
N LEU A 127 9.64 6.47 -5.40
CA LEU A 127 8.65 5.62 -4.76
C LEU A 127 9.14 5.15 -3.39
N LEU A 128 8.32 5.35 -2.37
CA LEU A 128 8.41 4.58 -1.13
C LEU A 128 7.53 3.36 -1.27
N VAL A 129 8.13 2.20 -1.52
CA VAL A 129 7.44 0.90 -1.57
C VAL A 129 7.41 0.31 -0.16
N ALA A 130 6.34 0.59 0.55
CA ALA A 130 6.06 0.12 1.90
C ALA A 130 5.30 -1.21 1.86
N SER A 131 5.77 -2.21 2.60
CA SER A 131 5.02 -3.46 2.81
C SER A 131 4.49 -3.56 4.24
N ILE A 132 3.27 -4.05 4.37
CA ILE A 132 2.67 -4.40 5.66
C ILE A 132 2.45 -5.92 5.78
N GLY A 133 2.48 -6.38 7.02
CA GLY A 133 2.51 -7.77 7.42
C GLY A 133 2.82 -7.84 8.90
N ASN A 134 2.67 -9.01 9.51
CA ASN A 134 2.98 -9.17 10.92
C ASN A 134 4.47 -9.54 11.13
N PRO A 135 5.08 -9.13 12.27
CA PRO A 135 6.39 -9.61 12.67
C PRO A 135 6.36 -11.11 13.03
N PRO A 136 7.52 -11.75 13.25
CA PRO A 136 7.58 -13.11 13.78
C PRO A 136 6.70 -13.28 15.05
N PRO A 137 6.00 -14.41 15.21
CA PRO A 137 6.07 -15.61 14.37
C PRO A 137 5.25 -15.54 13.07
N TYR A 138 4.39 -14.53 12.88
CA TYR A 138 3.39 -14.46 11.80
C TYR A 138 3.91 -13.91 10.45
N HIS A 139 5.23 -13.82 10.29
CA HIS A 139 5.88 -13.26 9.10
C HIS A 139 5.73 -14.11 7.81
N THR A 140 5.28 -15.36 7.92
CA THR A 140 5.08 -16.31 6.82
C THR A 140 3.60 -16.64 6.56
N THR A 141 2.69 -15.93 7.22
CA THR A 141 1.24 -16.11 7.01
C THR A 141 0.75 -15.40 5.75
N ARG A 142 -0.46 -15.72 5.30
CA ARG A 142 -1.11 -15.03 4.17
C ARG A 142 -1.20 -13.52 4.41
N HIS A 143 -1.40 -13.08 5.65
CA HIS A 143 -1.44 -11.67 6.01
C HIS A 143 -0.09 -10.95 5.85
N SER A 144 1.00 -11.69 5.69
CA SER A 144 2.34 -11.16 5.45
C SER A 144 2.76 -11.26 3.97
N ALA A 145 1.81 -11.48 3.04
CA ALA A 145 2.07 -11.53 1.60
C ALA A 145 2.79 -10.28 1.06
N GLY A 146 2.48 -9.10 1.62
CA GLY A 146 3.18 -7.86 1.29
C GLY A 146 4.68 -7.92 1.60
N HIS A 147 5.06 -8.45 2.78
CA HIS A 147 6.47 -8.62 3.17
C HIS A 147 7.20 -9.60 2.24
N ILE A 148 6.54 -10.71 1.89
CA ILE A 148 7.12 -11.75 1.02
C ILE A 148 7.38 -11.19 -0.38
N LEU A 149 6.41 -10.48 -0.94
CA LEU A 149 6.54 -9.87 -2.26
C LEU A 149 7.60 -8.76 -2.26
N LEU A 150 7.71 -7.96 -1.19
CA LEU A 150 8.75 -6.93 -1.06
C LEU A 150 10.16 -7.51 -1.09
N LYS A 151 10.40 -8.63 -0.38
CA LYS A 151 11.70 -9.32 -0.39
C LYS A 151 12.05 -9.85 -1.78
N SER A 152 11.05 -10.37 -2.49
CA SER A 152 11.21 -10.85 -3.86
C SER A 152 11.50 -9.70 -4.82
N LEU A 153 10.82 -8.55 -4.65
CA LEU A 153 11.08 -7.32 -5.38
C LEU A 153 12.51 -6.81 -5.16
N ALA A 154 12.98 -6.77 -3.91
CA ALA A 154 14.35 -6.37 -3.59
C ALA A 154 15.37 -7.20 -4.37
N THR A 155 15.20 -8.53 -4.35
CA THR A 155 16.05 -9.47 -5.09
C THR A 155 15.97 -9.21 -6.60
N ARG A 156 14.76 -9.07 -7.15
CA ARG A 156 14.53 -8.85 -8.58
C ARG A 156 15.12 -7.54 -9.11
N LEU A 157 15.14 -6.50 -8.28
CA LEU A 157 15.70 -5.20 -8.60
C LEU A 157 17.21 -5.09 -8.26
N ASN A 158 17.83 -6.16 -7.74
CA ASN A 158 19.20 -6.18 -7.22
C ASN A 158 19.44 -5.11 -6.13
N LEU A 159 18.44 -4.87 -5.30
CA LEU A 159 18.56 -4.00 -4.13
C LEU A 159 19.10 -4.79 -2.94
N PRO A 160 19.82 -4.14 -2.00
CA PRO A 160 20.16 -4.76 -0.73
C PRO A 160 18.90 -5.28 -0.03
N PRO A 161 18.94 -6.43 0.67
CA PRO A 161 17.82 -6.86 1.49
C PRO A 161 17.44 -5.78 2.51
N PRO A 162 16.13 -5.49 2.72
CA PRO A 162 15.73 -4.53 3.74
C PRO A 162 16.29 -4.90 5.11
N SER A 163 17.03 -3.99 5.73
CA SER A 163 17.66 -4.17 7.03
C SER A 163 17.16 -3.14 8.03
N VAL A 164 17.19 -3.47 9.32
CA VAL A 164 16.70 -2.57 10.38
C VAL A 164 17.46 -1.25 10.32
N SER A 165 16.73 -0.16 10.15
CA SER A 165 17.31 1.17 10.04
C SER A 165 16.39 2.21 10.67
N LYS A 166 16.99 3.20 11.33
CA LYS A 166 16.27 4.36 11.89
C LYS A 166 15.99 5.44 10.84
N ALA A 167 16.56 5.34 9.64
CA ALA A 167 16.47 6.36 8.59
C ALA A 167 15.01 6.67 8.19
N LEU A 168 14.14 5.65 8.17
CA LEU A 168 12.72 5.78 7.87
C LEU A 168 11.84 5.37 9.07
N GLY A 169 12.31 5.64 10.29
CA GLY A 169 11.57 5.37 11.51
C GLY A 169 11.69 3.92 11.99
N SER A 170 10.56 3.31 12.37
CA SER A 170 10.53 1.93 12.88
C SER A 170 10.25 0.96 11.73
N GLY A 171 11.26 0.23 11.29
CA GLY A 171 11.12 -0.74 10.21
C GLY A 171 12.46 -1.19 9.67
N SER A 172 12.41 -2.00 8.62
CA SER A 172 13.59 -2.32 7.80
C SER A 172 13.51 -1.57 6.49
N SER A 173 14.62 -1.05 5.97
CA SER A 173 14.66 -0.28 4.73
C SER A 173 15.76 -0.73 3.80
N SER A 174 15.59 -0.48 2.51
CA SER A 174 16.61 -0.62 1.48
C SER A 174 16.51 0.56 0.52
N PHE A 175 17.64 1.19 0.20
CA PHE A 175 17.71 2.38 -0.63
C PHE A 175 18.26 2.00 -2.01
N GLY A 176 17.46 2.15 -3.06
CA GLY A 176 17.89 1.82 -4.41
C GLY A 176 18.92 2.79 -4.98
N ALA A 177 19.03 4.00 -4.41
CA ALA A 177 20.05 4.98 -4.80
C ALA A 177 21.48 4.41 -4.69
N ASP A 178 21.74 3.55 -3.69
CA ASP A 178 23.05 2.94 -3.45
C ASP A 178 23.49 2.00 -4.59
N VAL A 179 22.54 1.54 -5.41
CA VAL A 179 22.77 0.62 -6.54
C VAL A 179 22.28 1.20 -7.87
N GLY A 180 22.16 2.54 -7.96
CA GLY A 180 21.79 3.22 -9.21
C GLY A 180 20.31 3.11 -9.60
N ARG A 181 19.43 2.78 -8.64
CA ARG A 181 17.96 2.75 -8.78
C ARG A 181 17.27 3.73 -7.83
N PRO A 182 17.57 5.04 -7.92
CA PRO A 182 17.07 6.01 -6.96
C PRO A 182 15.54 6.15 -6.96
N GLU A 183 14.85 5.65 -7.98
CA GLU A 183 13.39 5.58 -8.06
C GLU A 183 12.75 4.68 -6.98
N TYR A 184 13.50 3.75 -6.38
CA TYR A 184 12.97 2.81 -5.39
C TYR A 184 13.60 3.00 -4.00
N THR A 185 12.74 3.24 -3.01
CA THR A 185 13.06 3.04 -1.59
C THR A 185 12.12 1.99 -1.04
N LEU A 186 12.65 0.86 -0.55
CA LEU A 186 11.83 -0.20 0.05
C LEU A 186 11.75 0.00 1.56
N TRP A 187 10.57 -0.25 2.13
CA TRP A 187 10.36 -0.22 3.58
C TRP A 187 9.44 -1.36 4.03
N GLN A 188 9.86 -2.10 5.04
CA GLN A 188 9.09 -3.18 5.65
C GLN A 188 8.67 -2.78 7.07
N SER A 189 7.35 -2.80 7.33
CA SER A 189 6.81 -2.56 8.67
C SER A 189 7.35 -3.59 9.66
N SER A 190 7.72 -3.13 10.86
CA SER A 190 8.10 -3.99 11.99
C SER A 190 6.95 -4.17 13.01
N SER A 191 5.75 -3.69 12.69
CA SER A 191 4.63 -3.59 13.62
C SER A 191 3.52 -4.58 13.27
N MET A 192 2.63 -4.87 14.22
CA MET A 192 1.44 -5.68 13.96
C MET A 192 0.54 -5.00 12.92
N MET A 193 -0.23 -5.80 12.17
CA MET A 193 -1.00 -5.31 11.04
C MET A 193 -1.97 -4.19 11.42
N ASN A 194 -2.69 -4.32 12.53
CA ASN A 194 -3.69 -3.36 12.99
C ASN A 194 -3.10 -1.98 13.36
N VAL A 195 -1.80 -1.89 13.61
CA VAL A 195 -1.09 -0.65 14.02
C VAL A 195 -0.02 -0.21 13.01
N SER A 196 -0.02 -0.78 11.80
CA SER A 196 0.95 -0.46 10.76
C SER A 196 0.89 0.99 10.25
N GLY A 197 -0.21 1.70 10.49
CA GLY A 197 -0.38 3.08 10.04
C GLY A 197 0.61 4.07 10.63
N THR A 198 0.90 3.97 11.94
CA THR A 198 1.80 4.92 12.62
C THR A 198 3.22 4.84 12.07
N GLY A 199 3.73 3.61 11.87
CA GLY A 199 5.05 3.38 11.27
C GLY A 199 5.11 3.87 9.82
N THR A 200 4.08 3.54 9.03
CA THR A 200 4.00 3.94 7.61
C THR A 200 3.96 5.45 7.45
N LEU A 201 3.17 6.16 8.28
CA LEU A 201 3.11 7.63 8.27
C LEU A 201 4.49 8.24 8.57
N LYS A 202 5.19 7.71 9.58
CA LYS A 202 6.51 8.20 9.96
C LYS A 202 7.54 7.96 8.85
N ALA A 203 7.54 6.77 8.27
CA ALA A 203 8.39 6.41 7.14
C ALA A 203 8.14 7.33 5.94
N TRP A 204 6.87 7.57 5.60
CA TRP A 204 6.47 8.48 4.51
C TRP A 204 6.97 9.91 4.74
N LYS A 205 6.77 10.47 5.94
CA LYS A 205 7.25 11.82 6.26
C LYS A 205 8.77 11.92 6.11
N LEU A 206 9.52 11.01 6.73
CA LEU A 206 10.98 11.00 6.65
C LEU A 206 11.47 10.83 5.20
N PHE A 207 10.87 9.91 4.44
CA PHE A 207 11.18 9.72 3.03
C PHE A 207 10.95 11.00 2.22
N ASN A 208 9.79 11.64 2.39
CA ASN A 208 9.45 12.85 1.65
C ASN A 208 10.39 14.02 2.03
N ASP A 209 10.78 14.13 3.29
CA ASP A 209 11.73 15.13 3.78
C ASP A 209 13.12 14.98 3.15
N LEU A 210 13.59 13.73 3.01
CA LEU A 210 14.83 13.42 2.29
C LEU A 210 14.76 13.87 0.83
N GLN A 211 13.64 13.62 0.13
CA GLN A 211 13.51 13.98 -1.29
C GLN A 211 13.38 15.50 -1.50
N ARG A 212 12.72 16.23 -0.60
CA ARG A 212 12.59 17.70 -0.66
C ARG A 212 13.93 18.42 -0.61
N SER A 213 14.95 17.79 -0.04
CA SER A 213 16.29 18.37 0.07
C SER A 213 17.11 18.22 -1.21
N SER A 214 16.62 17.46 -2.21
CA SER A 214 17.39 17.11 -3.41
C SER A 214 17.06 17.96 -4.65
N SER A 215 15.79 18.30 -4.93
CA SER A 215 15.38 19.15 -6.05
C SER A 215 13.88 19.49 -6.00
N SER A 216 13.45 20.59 -6.61
CA SER A 216 12.04 20.99 -6.74
C SER A 216 11.24 20.12 -7.73
N ASP A 217 11.91 19.37 -8.61
CA ASP A 217 11.27 18.62 -9.70
C ASP A 217 11.07 17.12 -9.39
N ILE A 218 11.09 16.76 -8.10
CA ILE A 218 10.89 15.39 -7.64
C ILE A 218 9.44 15.15 -7.25
N VAL A 219 8.83 14.12 -7.85
CA VAL A 219 7.50 13.61 -7.46
C VAL A 219 7.68 12.39 -6.58
N THR A 220 7.09 12.44 -5.38
CA THR A 220 7.09 11.33 -4.42
C THR A 220 5.75 10.60 -4.42
N ALA A 221 5.79 9.27 -4.31
CA ALA A 221 4.58 8.47 -4.13
C ALA A 221 4.79 7.35 -3.10
N LEU A 222 3.72 7.04 -2.37
CA LEU A 222 3.66 5.96 -1.38
C LEU A 222 2.96 4.76 -2.01
N VAL A 223 3.69 3.66 -2.18
CA VAL A 223 3.14 2.39 -2.64
C VAL A 223 3.03 1.43 -1.45
N VAL A 224 1.83 0.95 -1.14
CA VAL A 224 1.57 0.03 -0.03
C VAL A 224 1.27 -1.37 -0.57
N LEU A 225 2.13 -2.34 -0.26
CA LEU A 225 1.95 -3.76 -0.56
C LEU A 225 1.20 -4.44 0.60
N HIS A 226 0.06 -5.07 0.32
CA HIS A 226 -0.80 -5.71 1.31
C HIS A 226 -1.52 -6.95 0.75
N ASP A 227 -2.10 -7.82 1.57
CA ASP A 227 -2.90 -8.95 1.09
C ASP A 227 -4.30 -8.54 0.59
N GLU A 228 -4.82 -9.26 -0.41
CA GLU A 228 -6.15 -9.04 -1.01
C GLU A 228 -6.92 -10.37 -1.04
N LEU A 229 -7.92 -10.48 -0.16
CA LEU A 229 -8.76 -11.67 -0.01
C LEU A 229 -9.57 -12.00 -1.27
N GLU A 230 -9.99 -10.98 -2.01
CA GLU A 230 -10.97 -11.14 -3.10
C GLU A 230 -10.32 -11.52 -4.43
N SER A 231 -9.00 -11.70 -4.46
CA SER A 231 -8.24 -12.04 -5.66
C SER A 231 -7.54 -13.37 -5.49
N SER A 232 -7.48 -14.14 -6.58
CA SER A 232 -6.75 -15.42 -6.64
C SER A 232 -5.30 -15.26 -6.21
N THR A 233 -4.74 -16.29 -5.59
CA THR A 233 -3.38 -16.24 -5.03
C THR A 233 -2.34 -15.83 -6.08
N GLY A 234 -1.55 -14.79 -5.79
CA GLY A 234 -0.54 -14.23 -6.70
C GLY A 234 -1.06 -13.17 -7.68
N THR A 235 -2.36 -12.86 -7.67
CA THR A 235 -2.92 -11.81 -8.54
C THR A 235 -2.65 -10.42 -7.97
N ILE A 236 -2.13 -9.50 -8.77
CA ILE A 236 -1.88 -8.12 -8.37
C ILE A 236 -3.09 -7.22 -8.65
N LYS A 237 -3.52 -6.43 -7.66
CA LYS A 237 -4.60 -5.44 -7.78
C LYS A 237 -4.11 -4.05 -7.39
N LEU A 238 -4.06 -3.16 -8.37
CA LEU A 238 -3.71 -1.75 -8.17
C LEU A 238 -4.93 -0.91 -7.78
N ARG A 239 -4.78 -0.03 -6.78
CA ARG A 239 -5.73 1.04 -6.45
C ARG A 239 -4.99 2.31 -6.09
N ARG A 240 -5.44 3.45 -6.62
CA ARG A 240 -4.88 4.77 -6.31
C ARG A 240 -5.80 5.52 -5.35
N GLY A 241 -5.23 6.49 -4.65
CA GLY A 241 -5.96 7.38 -3.76
C GLY A 241 -6.55 6.72 -2.52
N GLU A 242 -7.40 7.46 -1.84
CA GLU A 242 -8.24 6.92 -0.78
C GLU A 242 -9.27 5.95 -1.38
N SER A 243 -9.43 4.78 -0.77
CA SER A 243 -10.44 3.79 -1.16
C SER A 243 -10.89 3.01 0.07
N SER A 244 -12.04 2.33 -0.01
CA SER A 244 -12.47 1.43 1.06
C SER A 244 -11.38 0.40 1.41
N PRO A 245 -11.09 0.17 2.70
CA PRO A 245 -10.13 -0.84 3.14
C PRO A 245 -10.65 -2.27 2.96
N ARG A 246 -11.94 -2.46 2.61
CA ARG A 246 -12.58 -3.79 2.40
C ARG A 246 -12.32 -4.78 3.54
N GLY A 247 -12.33 -4.29 4.77
CA GLY A 247 -12.08 -5.11 5.98
C GLY A 247 -10.60 -5.34 6.31
N HIS A 248 -9.66 -4.85 5.50
CA HIS A 248 -8.24 -4.99 5.78
C HIS A 248 -7.78 -4.02 6.88
N ASN A 249 -7.43 -4.56 8.06
CA ASN A 249 -7.07 -3.77 9.23
C ASN A 249 -5.83 -2.88 9.02
N GLY A 250 -4.81 -3.37 8.30
CA GLY A 250 -3.61 -2.59 7.97
C GLY A 250 -3.88 -1.37 7.08
N ILE A 251 -4.61 -1.54 5.98
CA ILE A 251 -5.03 -0.41 5.12
C ILE A 251 -5.91 0.59 5.89
N LYS A 252 -6.84 0.10 6.73
CA LYS A 252 -7.62 0.97 7.63
C LYS A 252 -6.72 1.80 8.53
N SER A 253 -5.73 1.15 9.18
CA SER A 253 -4.73 1.79 10.04
C SER A 253 -3.92 2.85 9.29
N ILE A 254 -3.38 2.53 8.12
CA ILE A 254 -2.62 3.46 7.28
C ILE A 254 -3.45 4.68 6.89
N GLN A 255 -4.66 4.48 6.36
CA GLN A 255 -5.51 5.60 5.95
C GLN A 255 -5.88 6.49 7.12
N GLN A 256 -6.16 5.91 8.29
CA GLN A 256 -6.41 6.67 9.52
C GLN A 256 -5.19 7.50 9.92
N SER A 257 -3.99 6.90 9.98
CA SER A 257 -2.77 7.62 10.34
C SER A 257 -2.41 8.70 9.31
N LEU A 258 -2.51 8.42 8.01
CA LEU A 258 -2.29 9.42 6.96
C LEU A 258 -3.28 10.59 7.08
N ARG A 259 -4.54 10.33 7.42
CA ARG A 259 -5.54 11.39 7.65
C ARG A 259 -5.19 12.23 8.87
N SER A 260 -4.93 11.59 10.01
CA SER A 260 -4.52 12.28 11.24
C SER A 260 -3.22 13.05 11.08
N GLY A 261 -2.32 12.58 10.22
CA GLY A 261 -1.06 13.25 9.90
C GLY A 261 -1.16 14.35 8.83
N GLY A 262 -2.36 14.64 8.32
CA GLY A 262 -2.59 15.63 7.26
C GLY A 262 -1.98 15.27 5.89
N GLN A 263 -1.60 14.00 5.69
CA GLN A 263 -0.92 13.54 4.48
C GLN A 263 -1.87 12.97 3.44
N LEU A 264 -3.05 12.46 3.86
CA LEU A 264 -3.96 11.73 2.96
C LEU A 264 -4.44 12.59 1.78
N GLY A 265 -4.81 13.84 2.03
CA GLY A 265 -5.24 14.77 0.98
C GLY A 265 -4.10 15.18 0.04
N SER A 266 -2.90 15.43 0.59
CA SER A 266 -1.72 15.79 -0.21
C SER A 266 -1.22 14.64 -1.08
N LEU A 267 -1.35 13.40 -0.61
CA LEU A 267 -0.95 12.23 -1.37
C LEU A 267 -1.85 12.02 -2.59
N GLY A 268 -3.17 12.20 -2.47
CA GLY A 268 -4.10 11.97 -3.59
C GLY A 268 -3.79 10.66 -4.33
N ASP A 269 -3.69 10.71 -5.65
CA ASP A 269 -3.34 9.55 -6.50
C ASP A 269 -1.88 9.06 -6.39
N CYS A 270 -1.04 9.75 -5.62
CA CYS A 270 0.29 9.28 -5.22
C CYS A 270 0.24 8.32 -4.03
N LEU A 271 -0.92 8.13 -3.38
CA LEU A 271 -1.15 6.97 -2.52
C LEU A 271 -1.59 5.79 -3.39
N ILE A 272 -0.69 4.84 -3.57
CA ILE A 272 -0.91 3.64 -4.36
C ILE A 272 -0.99 2.45 -3.41
N LYS A 273 -2.02 1.61 -3.56
CA LYS A 273 -2.17 0.35 -2.83
C LYS A 273 -2.13 -0.78 -3.84
N ILE A 274 -1.28 -1.75 -3.57
CA ILE A 274 -1.14 -2.95 -4.38
C ILE A 274 -1.53 -4.14 -3.51
N GLY A 275 -2.69 -4.70 -3.82
CA GLY A 275 -3.20 -5.91 -3.20
C GLY A 275 -2.61 -7.15 -3.86
N ILE A 276 -2.03 -8.03 -3.05
CA ILE A 276 -1.53 -9.34 -3.42
C ILE A 276 -2.62 -10.35 -3.12
N GLY A 277 -3.19 -10.97 -4.15
CA GLY A 277 -4.21 -11.98 -3.99
C GLY A 277 -3.75 -13.12 -3.09
N ILE A 278 -4.60 -13.48 -2.13
CA ILE A 278 -4.40 -14.64 -1.22
C ILE A 278 -5.60 -15.59 -1.23
N SER A 279 -6.58 -15.32 -2.09
CA SER A 279 -7.89 -15.98 -2.11
C SER A 279 -8.65 -15.82 -0.78
N ARG A 280 -9.90 -16.27 -0.75
CA ARG A 280 -10.79 -16.20 0.41
C ARG A 280 -11.19 -17.61 0.84
N PRO A 281 -11.36 -17.89 2.15
CA PRO A 281 -11.98 -19.13 2.59
C PRO A 281 -13.43 -19.22 2.09
N SER A 282 -14.00 -20.43 2.08
CA SER A 282 -15.39 -20.65 1.67
C SER A 282 -16.39 -19.88 2.56
N SER A 283 -16.14 -19.88 3.86
CA SER A 283 -16.89 -19.08 4.83
C SER A 283 -16.55 -17.59 4.73
N ARG A 284 -17.57 -16.75 4.91
CA ARG A 284 -17.41 -15.28 5.00
C ARG A 284 -17.43 -14.78 6.44
N ASP A 285 -17.54 -15.68 7.41
CA ASP A 285 -17.54 -15.32 8.82
C ASP A 285 -16.19 -14.72 9.23
N SER A 286 -16.26 -13.70 10.07
CA SER A 286 -15.08 -12.92 10.47
C SER A 286 -14.01 -13.78 11.14
N HIS A 287 -14.42 -14.79 11.90
CA HIS A 287 -13.52 -15.72 12.57
C HIS A 287 -12.72 -16.54 11.55
N ASP A 288 -13.41 -17.12 10.56
CA ASP A 288 -12.78 -17.98 9.54
C ASP A 288 -11.88 -17.18 8.61
N VAL A 289 -12.26 -15.94 8.28
CA VAL A 289 -11.40 -15.03 7.53
C VAL A 289 -10.15 -14.67 8.32
N SER A 290 -10.28 -14.43 9.64
CA SER A 290 -9.14 -14.13 10.51
C SER A 290 -8.19 -15.32 10.62
N ALA A 291 -8.74 -16.53 10.82
CA ALA A 291 -7.95 -17.76 10.83
C ALA A 291 -7.26 -18.01 9.48
N TRP A 292 -7.93 -17.74 8.36
CA TRP A 292 -7.36 -17.88 7.03
C TRP A 292 -6.15 -16.98 6.79
N VAL A 293 -6.27 -15.68 7.11
CA VAL A 293 -5.16 -14.73 6.89
C VAL A 293 -4.00 -14.99 7.83
N LEU A 294 -4.26 -15.46 9.04
CA LEU A 294 -3.22 -15.87 10.00
C LEU A 294 -2.66 -17.27 9.73
N GLY A 295 -3.26 -18.02 8.81
CA GLY A 295 -2.75 -19.32 8.36
C GLY A 295 -1.43 -19.19 7.60
N GLN A 296 -0.55 -20.17 7.79
CA GLN A 296 0.72 -20.27 7.07
C GLN A 296 0.49 -20.41 5.56
N LEU A 297 1.35 -19.77 4.77
CA LEU A 297 1.39 -19.99 3.33
C LEU A 297 1.95 -21.37 3.03
N THR A 298 1.25 -22.11 2.18
CA THR A 298 1.82 -23.31 1.56
C THR A 298 2.96 -22.91 0.61
N HIS A 299 3.84 -23.86 0.29
CA HIS A 299 4.90 -23.62 -0.68
C HIS A 299 4.34 -23.15 -2.04
N VAL A 300 3.24 -23.75 -2.50
CA VAL A 300 2.62 -23.38 -3.79
C VAL A 300 2.10 -21.95 -3.77
N GLU A 301 1.43 -21.53 -2.70
CA GLU A 301 0.94 -20.16 -2.56
C GLU A 301 2.09 -19.16 -2.48
N ARG A 302 3.14 -19.50 -1.72
CA ARG A 302 4.35 -18.68 -1.63
C ARG A 302 4.99 -18.49 -3.00
N SER A 303 5.21 -19.57 -3.75
CA SER A 303 5.79 -19.48 -5.10
C SER A 303 4.92 -18.66 -6.07
N LYS A 304 3.59 -18.74 -5.96
CA LYS A 304 2.68 -17.89 -6.75
C LYS A 304 2.80 -16.41 -6.39
N ILE A 305 2.97 -16.09 -5.11
CA ILE A 305 3.19 -14.71 -4.65
C ILE A 305 4.55 -14.22 -5.15
N GLU A 306 5.62 -15.00 -4.99
CA GLU A 306 6.97 -14.64 -5.46
C GLU A 306 7.00 -14.47 -6.99
N ALA A 307 6.29 -15.31 -7.76
CA ALA A 307 6.16 -15.15 -9.21
C ALA A 307 5.42 -13.86 -9.62
N ALA A 308 4.61 -13.28 -8.73
CA ALA A 308 3.92 -12.01 -8.99
C ALA A 308 4.88 -10.80 -9.03
N THR A 309 6.16 -10.98 -8.69
CA THR A 309 7.16 -9.91 -8.72
C THR A 309 7.30 -9.29 -10.10
N GLU A 310 7.25 -10.05 -11.20
CA GLU A 310 7.32 -9.46 -12.56
C GLU A 310 6.13 -8.54 -12.84
N SER A 311 4.93 -8.94 -12.41
CA SER A 311 3.73 -8.09 -12.52
C SER A 311 3.84 -6.84 -11.65
N LEU A 312 4.42 -6.95 -10.46
CA LEU A 312 4.68 -5.80 -9.60
C LEU A 312 5.66 -4.82 -10.26
N VAL A 313 6.78 -5.29 -10.80
CA VAL A 313 7.75 -4.43 -11.50
C VAL A 313 7.09 -3.67 -12.63
N ALA A 314 6.34 -4.36 -13.51
CA ALA A 314 5.63 -3.71 -14.60
C ALA A 314 4.61 -2.65 -14.12
N VAL A 315 3.91 -2.92 -13.01
CA VAL A 315 3.00 -1.94 -12.39
C VAL A 315 3.77 -0.73 -11.86
N LEU A 316 4.89 -0.94 -11.17
CA LEU A 316 5.71 0.15 -10.63
C LEU A 316 6.30 1.02 -11.74
N GLU A 317 6.82 0.42 -12.81
CA GLU A 317 7.33 1.15 -13.98
C GLU A 317 6.21 1.94 -14.67
N SER A 318 5.02 1.37 -14.82
CA SER A 318 3.85 2.09 -15.35
C SER A 318 3.44 3.26 -14.45
N GLU A 319 3.53 3.11 -13.12
CA GLU A 319 3.21 4.20 -12.19
C GLU A 319 4.28 5.29 -12.20
N ILE A 320 5.56 4.95 -12.33
CA ILE A 320 6.65 5.92 -12.55
C ILE A 320 6.33 6.75 -13.79
N GLY A 321 6.12 6.10 -14.94
CA GLY A 321 5.81 6.83 -16.18
C GLY A 321 4.55 7.68 -16.08
N ARG A 322 3.53 7.25 -15.33
CA ARG A 322 2.33 8.07 -15.07
C ARG A 322 2.68 9.33 -14.27
N LEU A 323 3.44 9.17 -13.18
CA LEU A 323 3.81 10.26 -12.27
C LEU A 323 4.78 11.26 -12.90
N GLU A 324 5.62 10.83 -13.84
CA GLU A 324 6.50 11.72 -14.63
C GLU A 324 5.72 12.72 -15.50
N ARG A 325 4.48 12.36 -15.87
CA ARG A 325 3.60 13.15 -16.76
C ARG A 325 2.57 14.02 -16.03
N CYS A 326 2.41 13.84 -14.71
CA CYS A 326 1.53 14.66 -13.87
C CYS A 326 2.30 15.89 -13.39
#